data_AF-A0A535GBE5-F1
#
_entry.id   AF-A0A535GBE5-F1
#
_cell.length_a   1.000
_cell.length_b   1.000
_cell.length_c   1.000
_cell.angle_alpha   90.00
_cell.angle_beta   90.00
_cell.angle_gamma   90.00
#
_symmetry.space_group_name_H-M   'P 1'
#
loop_
_entity.id
_entity.type
_entity.pdbx_description
1 polymer ?
#
loop_
_entity_poly.entity_id
_entity_poly.type
_entity_poly.pdbx_seq_one_letter_code
_entity_poly.pdbx_strand_id
1 'polypeptide(L)'
;MNLCFYQSIARIPLGIAVTIEFIGPLGVAIAGSRKALDFTWAAMAAVGVGLLSVSGGSVAPLGILFALGAAAGWASYIVLSQRVGRLVAGPDGLALALAVGGLTLAPFGIAASGSRLIDGRNLGIGVIVAVLSSAVPFSLEFAAL
;
A
#
# COMPACT_ATOMS: atom_id res chain seq x y z
N MET A 1 -3.80 4.63 -2.88
CA MET A 1 -2.51 4.22 -2.26
C MET A 1 -1.47 3.94 -3.34
N ASN A 2 -1.49 2.79 -4.04
CA ASN A 2 -0.42 2.37 -4.97
C ASN A 2 -0.03 3.39 -6.05
N LEU A 3 -0.99 4.03 -6.74
CA LEU A 3 -0.66 5.06 -7.73
C LEU A 3 0.10 6.24 -7.10
N CYS A 4 -0.33 6.70 -5.92
CA CYS A 4 0.36 7.77 -5.21
C CYS A 4 1.76 7.34 -4.81
N PHE A 5 1.93 6.10 -4.30
CA PHE A 5 3.25 5.58 -3.95
C PHE A 5 4.18 5.52 -5.17
N TYR A 6 3.70 4.99 -6.31
CA TYR A 6 4.48 4.96 -7.55
C TYR A 6 4.86 6.35 -8.06
N GLN A 7 3.94 7.33 -7.99
CA GLN A 7 4.26 8.71 -8.35
C GLN A 7 5.23 9.36 -7.34
N SER A 8 5.22 8.93 -6.08
CA SER A 8 6.17 9.39 -5.07
C SER A 8 7.59 8.91 -5.38
N ILE A 9 7.80 7.60 -5.54
CA ILE A 9 9.12 7.02 -5.79
C ILE A 9 9.71 7.41 -7.16
N ALA A 10 8.87 7.88 -8.09
CA ALA A 10 9.33 8.48 -9.34
C ALA A 10 9.94 9.89 -9.17
N ARG A 11 9.77 10.52 -7.99
CA ARG A 11 10.13 11.92 -7.72
C ARG A 11 11.01 12.12 -6.49
N ILE A 12 10.95 11.20 -5.53
CA ILE A 12 11.77 11.22 -4.32
C ILE A 12 12.39 9.84 -4.10
N PRO A 13 13.54 9.78 -3.39
CA PRO A 13 14.16 8.51 -3.02
C PRO A 13 13.18 7.55 -2.34
N LEU A 14 13.31 6.26 -2.67
CA LEU A 14 12.46 5.19 -2.16
C LEU A 14 12.39 5.19 -0.63
N GLY A 15 13.54 5.41 0.05
CA GLY A 15 13.60 5.49 1.51
C GLY A 15 12.65 6.54 2.07
N ILE A 16 12.72 7.78 1.56
CA ILE A 16 11.85 8.88 2.00
C ILE A 16 10.37 8.58 1.70
N ALA A 17 10.05 8.05 0.51
CA ALA A 17 8.68 7.72 0.14
C ALA A 17 8.06 6.70 1.10
N VAL A 18 8.80 5.61 1.37
CA VAL A 18 8.38 4.56 2.30
C VAL A 18 8.24 5.13 3.70
N THR A 19 9.19 5.96 4.16
CA THR A 19 9.13 6.58 5.48
C THR A 19 7.86 7.39 5.69
N ILE A 20 7.48 8.22 4.71
CA ILE A 20 6.27 9.01 4.78
C ILE A 20 5.02 8.12 4.69
N GLU A 21 5.02 7.09 3.83
CA GLU A 21 3.89 6.17 3.70
C GLU A 21 3.58 5.43 5.01
N PHE A 22 4.62 5.03 5.76
CA PHE A 22 4.50 4.35 7.06
C PHE A 22 3.87 5.21 8.17
N ILE A 23 3.76 6.53 7.98
CA ILE A 23 3.01 7.41 8.90
C ILE A 23 1.54 6.97 8.97
N GLY A 24 0.98 6.44 7.88
CA GLY A 24 -0.41 5.98 7.83
C GLY A 24 -0.72 4.87 8.85
N PRO A 25 -0.11 3.67 8.73
CA PRO A 25 -0.30 2.58 9.69
C PRO A 25 0.13 2.95 11.11
N LEU A 26 1.25 3.67 11.27
CA LEU A 26 1.72 4.10 12.57
C LEU A 26 0.68 5.01 13.26
N GLY A 27 0.12 5.96 12.52
CA GLY A 27 -0.95 6.84 13.00
C GLY A 27 -2.20 6.07 13.40
N VAL A 28 -2.61 5.07 12.61
CA VAL A 28 -3.75 4.20 12.97
C VAL A 28 -3.46 3.37 14.22
N ALA A 29 -2.25 2.80 14.34
CA ALA A 29 -1.84 2.02 15.50
C ALA A 29 -1.84 2.86 16.79
N ILE A 30 -1.29 4.07 16.73
CA ILE A 30 -1.28 5.01 17.85
C ILE A 30 -2.70 5.44 18.23
N ALA A 31 -3.53 5.78 17.25
CA ALA A 31 -4.92 6.21 17.49
C ALA A 31 -5.81 5.08 18.05
N GLY A 32 -5.53 3.83 17.69
CA GLY A 32 -6.26 2.66 18.17
C GLY A 32 -5.76 2.10 19.50
N SER A 33 -4.57 2.51 19.97
CA SER A 33 -3.97 1.94 21.18
C SER A 33 -4.50 2.56 22.47
N ARG A 34 -4.62 1.72 23.49
CA ARG A 34 -4.91 2.11 24.88
C ARG A 34 -3.81 1.69 25.87
N LYS A 35 -2.72 1.07 25.40
CA LYS A 35 -1.65 0.50 26.25
C LYS A 35 -0.33 1.21 25.99
N ALA A 36 0.36 1.61 27.06
CA ALA A 36 1.66 2.29 26.98
C ALA A 36 2.72 1.48 26.18
N LEU A 37 2.62 0.15 26.21
CA LEU A 37 3.55 -0.74 25.52
C LEU A 37 3.45 -0.65 23.99
N ASP A 38 2.26 -0.34 23.45
CA ASP A 38 2.08 -0.18 22.00
C ASP A 38 2.78 1.09 21.50
N PHE A 39 2.87 2.13 22.33
CA PHE A 39 3.64 3.34 22.02
C PHE A 39 5.14 3.04 21.93
N THR A 40 5.66 2.13 22.75
CA THR A 40 7.07 1.70 22.65
C THR A 40 7.34 1.01 21.32
N TRP A 41 6.45 0.11 20.87
CA TRP A 41 6.57 -0.53 19.56
C TRP A 41 6.42 0.46 18.41
N ALA A 42 5.48 1.40 18.52
CA ALA A 42 5.31 2.47 17.55
C ALA A 42 6.58 3.33 17.45
N ALA A 43 7.19 3.69 18.58
CA ALA A 43 8.44 4.43 18.60
C ALA A 43 9.59 3.65 17.95
N MET A 44 9.71 2.35 18.24
CA MET A 44 10.72 1.50 17.59
C MET A 44 10.52 1.42 16.07
N ALA A 45 9.28 1.27 15.60
CA ALA A 45 8.96 1.28 14.18
C ALA A 45 9.32 2.62 13.54
N ALA A 46 9.00 3.74 14.19
CA ALA A 46 9.37 5.08 13.73
C ALA A 46 10.88 5.26 13.61
N VAL A 47 11.66 4.72 14.56
CA VAL A 47 13.13 4.74 14.49
C VAL A 47 13.63 3.92 13.30
N GLY A 48 13.15 2.69 13.10
CA GLY A 48 13.53 1.86 11.95
C GLY A 48 13.21 2.53 10.61
N VAL A 49 12.04 3.17 10.54
CA VAL A 49 11.60 3.96 9.39
C VAL A 49 12.46 5.21 9.17
N GLY A 50 12.89 5.88 10.24
CA GLY A 50 13.83 7.00 10.16
C GLY A 50 15.21 6.61 9.65
N LEU A 51 15.70 5.42 10.04
CA LEU A 51 16.97 4.86 9.54
C LEU A 51 16.91 4.57 8.02
N LEU A 52 15.75 4.16 7.50
CA LEU A 52 15.55 3.97 6.06
C LEU A 52 15.50 5.29 5.27
N SER A 53 15.20 6.41 5.94
CA SER A 53 15.11 7.73 5.31
C SER A 53 16.48 8.33 4.95
N VAL A 54 17.59 7.71 5.35
CA VAL A 54 18.97 8.12 4.99
C VAL A 54 19.24 7.74 3.53
N SER A 55 18.51 8.38 2.62
CA SER A 55 18.71 8.23 1.19
C SER A 55 19.04 9.60 0.62
N GLY A 56 20.25 9.73 0.07
CA GLY A 56 20.64 10.93 -0.67
C GLY A 56 19.80 11.08 -1.94
N GLY A 57 19.50 12.31 -2.33
CA GLY A 57 18.76 12.60 -3.55
C GLY A 57 17.94 13.88 -3.46
N SER A 58 17.51 14.39 -4.61
CA SER A 58 16.61 15.54 -4.68
C SER A 58 15.22 15.18 -4.16
N VAL A 59 14.68 15.99 -3.25
CA VAL A 59 13.34 15.80 -2.70
C VAL A 59 12.37 16.79 -3.34
N ALA A 60 11.58 16.31 -4.31
CA ALA A 60 10.54 17.13 -4.91
C ALA A 60 9.31 17.24 -3.97
N PRO A 61 8.78 18.45 -3.70
CA PRO A 61 7.58 18.63 -2.87
C PRO A 61 6.36 17.84 -3.35
N LEU A 62 6.22 17.68 -4.68
CA LEU A 62 5.14 16.90 -5.26
C LEU A 62 5.24 15.40 -4.91
N GLY A 63 6.45 14.86 -4.78
CA GLY A 63 6.65 13.47 -4.36
C GLY A 63 6.29 13.25 -2.88
N ILE A 64 6.51 14.26 -2.02
CA ILE A 64 6.04 14.26 -0.63
C ILE A 64 4.51 14.25 -0.59
N LEU A 65 3.84 15.10 -1.38
CA LEU A 65 2.38 15.15 -1.43
C LEU A 65 1.78 13.80 -1.87
N PHE A 66 2.39 13.16 -2.87
CA PHE A 66 2.01 11.81 -3.28
C PHE A 66 2.27 10.77 -2.18
N ALA A 67 3.39 10.84 -1.44
CA ALA A 67 3.65 9.94 -0.31
C ALA A 67 2.61 10.10 0.81
N LEU A 68 2.24 11.35 1.14
CA LEU A 68 1.18 11.63 2.11
C LEU A 68 -0.18 11.11 1.64
N GLY A 69 -0.49 11.25 0.35
CA GLY A 69 -1.68 10.64 -0.25
C GLY A 69 -1.67 9.11 -0.19
N ALA A 70 -0.49 8.49 -0.33
CA ALA A 70 -0.33 7.05 -0.13
C ALA A 70 -0.58 6.67 1.34
N ALA A 71 0.03 7.38 2.30
CA ALA A 71 -0.16 7.19 3.74
C ALA A 71 -1.63 7.30 4.15
N ALA A 72 -2.33 8.34 3.69
CA ALA A 72 -3.74 8.54 3.95
C ALA A 72 -4.61 7.43 3.36
N GLY A 73 -4.30 6.99 2.13
CA GLY A 73 -4.96 5.86 1.49
C GLY A 73 -4.75 4.55 2.26
N TRP A 74 -3.55 4.34 2.80
CA TRP A 74 -3.20 3.15 3.55
C TRP A 74 -3.89 3.12 4.93
N ALA A 75 -3.87 4.24 5.65
CA ALA A 75 -4.63 4.41 6.89
C ALA A 75 -6.13 4.17 6.68
N SER A 76 -6.69 4.77 5.62
CA SER A 76 -8.09 4.59 5.25
C SER A 76 -8.40 3.12 4.92
N TYR A 77 -7.50 2.45 4.19
CA TYR A 77 -7.62 1.02 3.89
C TYR A 77 -7.65 0.18 5.17
N ILE A 78 -6.77 0.43 6.14
CA ILE A 78 -6.74 -0.33 7.40
C ILE A 78 -8.09 -0.22 8.14
N VAL A 79 -8.59 1.01 8.31
CA VAL A 79 -9.85 1.25 9.04
C VAL A 79 -11.06 0.70 8.28
N LEU A 80 -11.14 0.92 6.97
CA LEU A 80 -12.25 0.45 6.15
C LEU A 80 -12.24 -1.07 5.99
N SER A 81 -11.06 -1.69 5.80
CA SER A 81 -10.92 -3.14 5.66
C SER A 81 -11.39 -3.86 6.92
N GLN A 82 -11.01 -3.38 8.11
CA GLN A 82 -11.53 -3.93 9.38
C GLN A 82 -13.05 -3.85 9.49
N ARG A 83 -13.67 -2.78 8.97
CA ARG A 83 -15.13 -2.62 8.99
C ARG A 83 -15.80 -3.53 7.97
N VAL A 84 -15.27 -3.62 6.75
CA VAL A 84 -15.81 -4.46 5.67
C VAL A 84 -15.64 -5.94 5.99
N GLY A 85 -14.51 -6.36 6.57
CA GLY A 85 -14.27 -7.76 6.97
C GLY A 85 -15.24 -8.29 8.03
N ARG A 86 -15.90 -7.41 8.80
CA ARG A 86 -17.00 -7.80 9.72
C ARG A 86 -18.36 -7.92 9.03
N LEU A 87 -18.54 -7.25 7.88
CA LEU A 87 -19.81 -7.17 7.16
C LEU A 87 -19.89 -8.19 6.02
N VAL A 88 -18.76 -8.55 5.44
CA VAL A 88 -18.68 -9.46 4.29
C VAL A 88 -17.92 -10.70 4.73
N ALA A 89 -18.66 -11.78 4.97
CA ALA A 89 -18.08 -13.09 5.28
C ALA A 89 -17.76 -13.85 3.98
N GLY A 90 -16.62 -14.53 3.97
CA GLY A 90 -16.23 -15.43 2.88
C GLY A 90 -15.41 -14.79 1.75
N PRO A 91 -14.88 -15.63 0.84
CA PRO A 91 -13.90 -15.25 -0.17
C PRO A 91 -14.46 -14.35 -1.30
N ASP A 92 -15.78 -14.32 -1.49
CA ASP A 92 -16.43 -13.55 -2.55
C ASP A 92 -16.25 -12.04 -2.39
N GLY A 93 -16.17 -11.56 -1.14
CA GLY A 93 -15.89 -10.15 -0.84
C GLY A 93 -14.50 -9.71 -1.32
N LEU A 94 -13.52 -10.59 -1.16
CA LEU A 94 -12.16 -10.36 -1.64
C LEU A 94 -12.10 -10.34 -3.17
N ALA A 95 -12.77 -11.29 -3.83
CA ALA A 95 -12.82 -11.34 -5.29
C ALA A 95 -13.42 -10.05 -5.88
N LEU A 96 -14.52 -9.56 -5.30
CA LEU A 96 -15.15 -8.31 -5.72
C LEU A 96 -14.23 -7.10 -5.48
N ALA A 97 -13.59 -7.02 -4.32
CA ALA A 97 -12.66 -5.93 -4.00
C ALA A 97 -11.48 -5.87 -4.98
N LEU A 98 -10.90 -7.04 -5.32
CA LEU A 98 -9.83 -7.15 -6.29
C LEU A 98 -10.30 -6.76 -7.71
N ALA A 99 -11.50 -7.21 -8.11
CA ALA A 99 -12.07 -6.87 -9.41
C ALA A 99 -12.33 -5.36 -9.55
N VAL A 100 -12.99 -4.75 -8.57
CA VAL A 100 -13.29 -3.31 -8.55
C VAL A 100 -11.98 -2.52 -8.51
N GLY A 101 -11.03 -2.89 -7.65
CA GLY A 101 -9.73 -2.23 -7.56
C GLY A 101 -8.95 -2.30 -8.88
N GLY A 102 -8.91 -3.48 -9.49
CA GLY A 102 -8.27 -3.71 -10.78
C GLY A 102 -8.88 -2.87 -11.90
N LEU A 103 -10.21 -2.91 -12.04
CA LEU A 103 -10.93 -2.12 -13.05
C LEU A 103 -10.78 -0.61 -12.86
N THR A 104 -10.77 -0.14 -11.60
CA THR A 104 -10.59 1.28 -11.29
C THR A 104 -9.19 1.77 -11.65
N LEU A 105 -8.17 0.92 -11.47
CA LEU A 105 -6.78 1.25 -11.74
C LEU A 105 -6.35 0.98 -13.20
N ALA A 106 -7.06 0.10 -13.90
CA ALA A 106 -6.80 -0.28 -15.30
C ALA A 106 -6.62 0.91 -16.25
N PRO A 107 -7.52 1.92 -16.31
CA PRO A 107 -7.37 3.04 -17.26
C PRO A 107 -6.09 3.84 -17.01
N PHE A 108 -5.68 4.01 -15.75
CA PHE A 108 -4.44 4.71 -15.40
C PHE A 108 -3.21 3.91 -15.80
N GLY A 109 -3.23 2.59 -15.59
CA GLY A 109 -2.16 1.71 -16.05
C GLY A 109 -2.00 1.76 -17.57
N ILE A 110 -3.12 1.60 -18.29
CA ILE A 110 -3.18 1.65 -19.76
C ILE A 110 -2.66 2.99 -20.29
N ALA A 111 -3.11 4.10 -19.72
CA ALA A 111 -2.64 5.44 -20.11
C ALA A 111 -1.14 5.64 -19.87
N ALA A 112 -0.59 5.09 -18.78
CA ALA A 112 0.82 5.26 -18.43
C ALA A 112 1.77 4.37 -19.26
N SER A 113 1.35 3.15 -19.60
CA SER A 113 2.24 2.14 -20.18
C SER A 113 1.92 1.77 -21.64
N GLY A 114 0.75 2.12 -22.15
CA GLY A 114 0.34 1.91 -23.54
C GLY A 114 0.55 0.47 -24.01
N SER A 115 1.23 0.30 -25.16
CA SER A 115 1.51 -1.01 -25.76
C SER A 115 2.47 -1.89 -24.94
N ARG A 116 3.20 -1.35 -23.95
CA ARG A 116 4.10 -2.15 -23.11
C ARG A 116 3.34 -3.06 -22.14
N LEU A 117 2.07 -2.75 -21.85
CA LEU A 117 1.22 -3.60 -21.01
C LEU A 117 0.84 -4.91 -21.68
N ILE A 118 0.81 -4.95 -23.00
CA ILE A 118 0.39 -6.10 -23.79
C ILE A 118 1.58 -7.00 -24.16
N ASP A 119 2.80 -6.62 -23.76
CA ASP A 119 3.97 -7.48 -23.86
C ASP A 119 3.76 -8.71 -22.98
N GLY A 120 3.83 -9.90 -23.61
CA GLY A 120 3.62 -11.18 -22.94
C GLY A 120 4.52 -11.39 -21.72
N ARG A 121 5.74 -10.82 -21.72
CA ARG A 121 6.64 -10.88 -20.56
C ARG A 121 6.12 -10.04 -19.40
N ASN A 122 5.66 -8.82 -19.65
CA ASN A 122 5.14 -7.93 -18.61
C ASN A 122 3.82 -8.47 -18.04
N LEU A 123 2.96 -9.03 -18.89
CA LEU A 123 1.76 -9.74 -18.45
C LEU A 123 2.12 -10.95 -17.58
N GLY A 124 3.08 -11.77 -18.00
CA GLY A 124 3.55 -12.92 -17.22
C GLY A 124 4.07 -12.52 -15.84
N ILE A 125 4.93 -11.49 -15.76
CA ILE A 125 5.42 -10.95 -14.49
C ILE A 125 4.25 -10.38 -13.67
N GLY A 126 3.33 -9.64 -14.29
CA GLY A 126 2.16 -9.07 -13.62
C GLY A 126 1.25 -10.13 -13.01
N VAL A 127 1.03 -11.25 -13.70
CA VAL A 127 0.26 -12.40 -13.17
C VAL A 127 0.99 -13.03 -11.99
N ILE A 128 2.30 -13.26 -12.09
CA ILE A 128 3.10 -13.82 -10.99
C ILE A 128 3.01 -12.92 -9.75
N VAL A 129 3.20 -11.61 -9.92
CA VAL A 129 3.07 -10.64 -8.83
C VAL A 129 1.67 -10.68 -8.24
N ALA A 130 0.61 -10.62 -9.06
CA ALA A 130 -0.77 -10.65 -8.58
C ALA A 130 -1.10 -11.91 -7.76
N VAL A 131 -0.59 -13.07 -8.19
CA VAL A 131 -0.79 -14.34 -7.49
C VAL A 131 -0.02 -14.36 -6.16
N LEU A 132 1.28 -14.06 -6.20
CA LEU A 132 2.16 -14.21 -5.03
C LEU A 132 1.99 -13.11 -3.99
N SER A 133 1.65 -11.87 -4.40
CA SER A 133 1.52 -10.74 -3.47
C SER A 133 0.12 -10.54 -2.92
N SER A 134 -0.91 -11.00 -3.64
CA SER A 134 -2.31 -10.69 -3.30
C SER A 134 -3.17 -11.94 -3.20
N ALA A 135 -3.27 -12.73 -4.27
CA ALA A 135 -4.19 -13.87 -4.25
C ALA A 135 -3.83 -14.89 -3.17
N VAL A 136 -2.55 -15.29 -3.07
CA VAL A 136 -2.10 -16.26 -2.07
C VAL A 136 -2.15 -15.68 -0.65
N PRO A 137 -1.55 -14.50 -0.35
CA PRO A 137 -1.57 -13.97 1.01
C PRO A 137 -2.99 -13.72 1.54
N PHE A 138 -3.88 -13.14 0.72
CA PHE A 138 -5.25 -12.90 1.15
C PHE A 138 -6.04 -14.20 1.31
N SER A 139 -5.85 -15.20 0.43
CA SER A 139 -6.52 -16.50 0.60
C SER A 139 -6.09 -17.20 1.88
N LEU A 140 -4.80 -17.12 2.25
CA LEU A 140 -4.28 -17.67 3.49
C LEU A 140 -4.79 -16.91 4.72
N GLU A 141 -4.89 -15.57 4.64
CA GLU A 141 -5.47 -14.75 5.69
C GLU A 141 -6.94 -15.12 5.94
N PHE A 142 -7.75 -15.28 4.89
CA PHE A 142 -9.15 -15.73 5.01
C PHE A 142 -9.31 -17.18 5.45
N ALA A 143 -8.35 -18.07 5.15
CA ALA A 143 -8.38 -19.45 5.64
C ALA A 143 -7.99 -19.57 7.13
N ALA A 144 -7.23 -18.59 7.65
CA ALA A 144 -6.75 -18.56 9.03
C ALA A 144 -7.69 -17.82 10.00
N LEU A 145 -8.59 -16.98 9.48
CA LEU A 145 -9.64 -16.27 10.22
C LEU A 145 -10.88 -17.15 10.43
#